data_AF-Q1PQ27-F1
#
_entry.id   AF-Q1PQ27-F1
#
_cell.length_a   1.000
_cell.length_b   1.000
_cell.length_c   1.000
_cell.angle_alpha   90.00
_cell.angle_beta   90.00
_cell.angle_gamma   90.00
#
_symmetry.space_group_name_H-M   'P 1'
#
loop_
_entity.id
_entity.type
_entity.pdbx_description
1 polymer ?
#
loop_
_entity_poly.entity_id
_entity_poly.type
_entity_poly.pdbx_seq_one_letter_code
_entity_poly.pdbx_strand_id
1 'polypeptide(L)'
;RRMPMYKSDILDGLNTETLAATIFMYFACLSTAITFGGLVSDKTKSWIGISETLISCSFVGIVFHCLSCQPLVIIGTTGPLLLFDEALMVFCTQNDFDFLSLRVYVGIWLIIIALCVSAFEGSVYVRLLTRFTQEIFSALITLIYIVETMMKLVSIYQQNPLLADYNLPPPTLVAHDQDQNGTHFNMSATLLNATTTASPVGTSKLPTNQPNTALFCTILTLATFVVAYYLKLFRNSHFLGRNARRALGDFGVPISIAIFVLVDYLVPSVYTEKLVVPAGLSPSAPQLRGWYIGFNATSTWVPFACVVPALLVYILIFMESQISELIVDKPERGLKKGSGLHWDIVLLCLLNTFC
;
A
#
# COMPACT_ATOMS: atom_id res chain seq x y z
N ARG A 1 -27.68 16.91 -4.16
CA ARG A 1 -27.11 16.91 -5.54
C ARG A 1 -26.69 15.52 -6.01
N ARG A 2 -25.89 14.76 -5.24
CA ARG A 2 -25.38 13.44 -5.64
C ARG A 2 -26.38 12.28 -5.46
N MET A 3 -27.17 12.27 -4.39
CA MET A 3 -28.11 11.18 -4.02
C MET A 3 -28.94 10.56 -5.18
N PRO A 4 -29.55 11.32 -6.11
CA PRO A 4 -30.32 10.72 -7.20
C PRO A 4 -29.46 9.99 -8.25
N MET A 5 -28.16 10.31 -8.34
CA MET A 5 -27.25 9.75 -9.34
C MET A 5 -26.65 8.40 -8.94
N TYR A 6 -26.75 7.99 -7.66
CA TYR A 6 -26.20 6.71 -7.19
C TYR A 6 -26.78 5.49 -7.91
N LYS A 7 -28.08 5.52 -8.21
CA LYS A 7 -28.73 4.41 -8.93
C LYS A 7 -28.20 4.26 -10.35
N SER A 8 -27.93 5.39 -11.03
CA SER A 8 -27.33 5.34 -12.36
C SER A 8 -25.86 4.97 -12.32
N ASP A 9 -25.11 5.39 -11.29
CA ASP A 9 -23.70 5.02 -11.12
C ASP A 9 -23.49 3.49 -11.07
N ILE A 10 -24.39 2.74 -10.41
CA ILE A 10 -24.32 1.27 -10.35
C ILE A 10 -24.57 0.64 -11.72
N LEU A 11 -25.55 1.15 -12.47
CA LEU A 11 -25.87 0.64 -13.81
C LEU A 11 -24.78 0.99 -14.83
N ASP A 12 -24.22 2.20 -14.76
CA ASP A 12 -23.13 2.67 -15.61
C ASP A 12 -21.83 1.88 -15.36
N GLY A 13 -21.66 1.34 -14.14
CA GLY A 13 -20.50 0.55 -13.75
C GLY A 13 -20.45 -0.87 -14.33
N LEU A 14 -21.54 -1.38 -14.91
CA LEU A 14 -21.63 -2.73 -15.47
C LEU A 14 -21.10 -2.78 -16.92
N ASN A 15 -19.81 -2.54 -17.10
CA ASN A 15 -19.11 -2.62 -18.38
C ASN A 15 -17.88 -3.54 -18.30
N THR A 16 -17.39 -4.04 -19.43
CA THR A 16 -16.16 -4.83 -19.48
C THR A 16 -14.91 -3.97 -19.23
N GLU A 17 -14.95 -2.69 -19.62
CA GLU A 17 -13.87 -1.74 -19.35
C GLU A 17 -13.70 -1.47 -17.85
N THR A 18 -14.81 -1.40 -17.10
CA THR A 18 -14.76 -1.21 -15.64
C THR A 18 -14.20 -2.44 -14.94
N LEU A 19 -14.53 -3.65 -15.41
CA LEU A 19 -13.92 -4.89 -14.90
C LEU A 19 -12.40 -4.90 -15.09
N ALA A 20 -11.90 -4.50 -16.27
CA ALA A 20 -10.47 -4.39 -16.52
C ALA A 20 -9.79 -3.38 -15.58
N ALA A 21 -10.43 -2.21 -15.40
CA ALA A 21 -9.96 -1.18 -14.47
C ALA A 21 -9.96 -1.68 -13.02
N THR A 22 -10.99 -2.42 -12.57
CA THR A 22 -11.06 -3.00 -11.22
C THR A 22 -9.90 -3.96 -10.96
N ILE A 23 -9.60 -4.86 -11.89
CA ILE A 23 -8.47 -5.81 -11.75
C ILE A 23 -7.14 -5.06 -11.67
N PHE A 24 -6.93 -4.07 -12.53
CA PHE A 24 -5.71 -3.27 -12.51
C PHE A 24 -5.56 -2.49 -11.20
N MET A 25 -6.62 -1.77 -10.78
CA MET A 25 -6.57 -0.99 -9.54
C MET A 25 -6.45 -1.88 -8.30
N TYR A 26 -7.00 -3.09 -8.31
CA TYR A 26 -6.81 -4.06 -7.22
C TYR A 26 -5.32 -4.34 -6.98
N PHE A 27 -4.55 -4.72 -8.02
CA PHE A 27 -3.13 -5.00 -7.86
C PHE A 27 -2.31 -3.75 -7.50
N ALA A 28 -2.65 -2.60 -8.08
CA ALA A 28 -1.99 -1.33 -7.74
C ALA A 28 -2.20 -0.98 -6.26
N CYS A 29 -3.44 -1.00 -5.78
CA CYS A 29 -3.79 -0.67 -4.40
C CYS A 29 -3.27 -1.72 -3.41
N LEU A 30 -3.32 -3.01 -3.74
CA LEU A 30 -2.81 -4.08 -2.90
C LEU A 30 -1.29 -3.97 -2.70
N SER A 31 -0.54 -3.72 -3.77
CA SER A 31 0.91 -3.53 -3.70
C SER A 31 1.29 -2.33 -2.82
N THR A 32 0.59 -1.22 -3.00
CA THR A 32 0.77 -0.01 -2.19
C THR A 32 0.41 -0.25 -0.73
N ALA A 33 -0.71 -0.92 -0.44
CA ALA A 33 -1.14 -1.22 0.93
C ALA A 33 -0.16 -2.16 1.66
N ILE A 34 0.38 -3.18 0.98
CA ILE A 34 1.37 -4.08 1.58
C ILE A 34 2.70 -3.36 1.81
N THR A 35 3.16 -2.55 0.85
CA THR A 35 4.39 -1.77 1.00
C THR A 35 4.28 -0.81 2.19
N PHE A 36 3.23 0.02 2.23
CA PHE A 36 3.06 0.98 3.32
C PHE A 36 2.77 0.28 4.64
N GLY A 37 1.99 -0.80 4.66
CA GLY A 37 1.76 -1.59 5.88
C GLY A 37 3.03 -2.22 6.45
N GLY A 38 3.95 -2.68 5.58
CA GLY A 38 5.26 -3.17 5.98
C GLY A 38 6.15 -2.07 6.56
N LEU A 39 6.22 -0.92 5.88
CA LEU A 39 6.97 0.23 6.38
C LEU A 39 6.40 0.76 7.70
N VAL A 40 5.07 0.83 7.85
CA VAL A 40 4.41 1.21 9.11
C VAL A 40 4.75 0.19 10.21
N SER A 41 4.76 -1.11 9.91
CA SER A 41 5.18 -2.15 10.87
C SER A 41 6.60 -1.91 11.38
N ASP A 42 7.54 -1.66 10.47
CA ASP A 42 8.94 -1.48 10.83
C ASP A 42 9.14 -0.22 11.67
N LYS A 43 8.45 0.87 11.33
CA LYS A 43 8.55 2.16 12.04
C LYS A 43 7.81 2.19 13.37
N THR A 44 6.70 1.45 13.47
CA THR A 44 5.87 1.39 14.67
C THR A 44 6.20 0.19 15.56
N LYS A 45 7.38 -0.44 15.41
CA LYS A 45 7.78 -1.61 16.24
C LYS A 45 6.70 -2.72 16.25
N SER A 46 6.05 -2.94 15.11
CA SER A 46 4.95 -3.90 14.91
C SER A 46 3.68 -3.63 15.72
N TRP A 47 3.44 -2.39 16.17
CA TRP A 47 2.16 -1.98 16.76
C TRP A 47 1.04 -1.86 15.71
N ILE A 48 1.38 -1.46 14.48
CA ILE A 48 0.48 -1.44 13.33
C ILE A 48 1.19 -2.14 12.18
N GLY A 49 0.62 -3.22 11.65
CA GLY A 49 1.23 -3.97 10.56
C GLY A 49 0.38 -4.07 9.32
N ILE A 50 0.82 -4.98 8.43
CA ILE A 50 0.21 -5.19 7.12
C ILE A 50 -1.26 -5.60 7.25
N SER A 51 -1.60 -6.40 8.26
CA SER A 51 -2.97 -6.91 8.45
C SER A 51 -3.97 -5.79 8.77
N GLU A 52 -3.59 -4.85 9.63
CA GLU A 52 -4.41 -3.71 10.03
C GLU A 52 -4.55 -2.73 8.88
N THR A 53 -3.47 -2.45 8.16
CA THR A 53 -3.51 -1.60 6.96
C THR A 53 -4.42 -2.20 5.89
N LEU A 54 -4.38 -3.51 5.64
CA LEU A 54 -5.24 -4.18 4.67
C LEU A 54 -6.72 -4.12 5.06
N ILE A 55 -7.05 -4.39 6.33
CA ILE A 55 -8.43 -4.31 6.82
C ILE A 55 -8.92 -2.86 6.77
N SER A 56 -8.11 -1.91 7.23
CA SER A 56 -8.44 -0.48 7.19
C SER A 56 -8.71 -0.02 5.76
N CYS A 57 -7.79 -0.26 4.82
CA CYS A 57 -7.99 0.13 3.42
C CYS A 57 -9.24 -0.51 2.80
N SER A 58 -9.50 -1.79 3.10
CA SER A 58 -10.66 -2.49 2.57
C SER A 58 -11.98 -1.93 3.11
N PHE A 59 -12.06 -1.73 4.44
CA PHE A 59 -13.24 -1.18 5.08
C PHE A 59 -13.50 0.27 4.68
N VAL A 60 -12.47 1.12 4.74
CA VAL A 60 -12.54 2.53 4.32
C VAL A 60 -12.94 2.63 2.85
N GLY A 61 -12.35 1.82 1.98
CA GLY A 61 -12.70 1.79 0.56
C GLY A 61 -14.17 1.46 0.34
N ILE A 62 -14.70 0.39 0.95
CA ILE A 62 -16.10 0.00 0.79
C ILE A 62 -17.03 1.12 1.27
N VAL A 63 -16.83 1.60 2.50
CA VAL A 63 -17.76 2.59 3.09
C VAL A 63 -17.65 3.93 2.38
N PHE A 64 -16.45 4.38 2.04
CA PHE A 64 -16.26 5.65 1.33
C PHE A 64 -16.83 5.60 -0.08
N HIS A 65 -16.55 4.58 -0.88
CA HIS A 65 -17.06 4.51 -2.24
C HIS A 65 -18.59 4.31 -2.30
N CYS A 66 -19.20 3.74 -1.25
CA CYS A 66 -20.65 3.65 -1.13
C CYS A 66 -21.32 4.99 -0.75
N LEU A 67 -20.63 5.91 -0.08
CA LEU A 67 -21.22 7.13 0.49
C LEU A 67 -20.61 8.45 -0.03
N SER A 68 -19.52 8.41 -0.78
CA SER A 68 -18.79 9.58 -1.30
C SER A 68 -19.45 10.22 -2.51
N CYS A 69 -19.28 11.52 -2.64
CA CYS A 69 -19.71 12.28 -3.80
C CYS A 69 -18.77 12.10 -5.00
N GLN A 70 -17.49 11.79 -4.76
CA GLN A 70 -16.51 11.47 -5.79
C GLN A 70 -15.94 10.04 -5.64
N PRO A 71 -16.65 9.00 -6.14
CA PRO A 71 -16.21 7.62 -6.00
C PRO A 71 -14.99 7.25 -6.87
N LEU A 72 -14.54 8.14 -7.77
CA LEU A 72 -13.34 7.92 -8.59
C LEU A 72 -12.04 8.11 -7.79
N VAL A 73 -12.08 8.81 -6.65
CA VAL A 73 -10.91 9.02 -5.78
C VAL A 73 -10.73 7.80 -4.91
N ILE A 74 -9.58 7.15 -5.01
CA ILE A 74 -9.25 5.95 -4.21
C ILE A 74 -8.48 6.38 -2.98
N ILE A 75 -8.93 5.91 -1.83
CA ILE A 75 -8.28 6.17 -0.54
C ILE A 75 -7.30 5.04 -0.24
N GLY A 76 -6.12 5.43 0.22
CA GLY A 76 -5.12 4.51 0.73
C GLY A 76 -4.17 5.24 1.69
N THR A 77 -3.35 4.48 2.40
CA THR A 77 -2.27 5.04 3.22
C THR A 77 -1.27 5.78 2.34
N THR A 78 -0.86 6.97 2.76
CA THR A 78 0.11 7.82 2.06
C THR A 78 1.40 7.96 2.87
N GLY A 79 2.49 8.30 2.20
CA GLY A 79 3.80 8.52 2.83
C GLY A 79 3.78 9.58 3.95
N PRO A 80 3.12 10.75 3.78
CA PRO A 80 3.03 11.75 4.84
C PRO A 80 2.30 11.25 6.10
N LEU A 81 1.24 10.44 5.94
CA LEU A 81 0.54 9.85 7.08
C LEU A 81 1.43 8.84 7.83
N LEU A 82 2.23 8.06 7.09
CA LEU A 82 3.23 7.17 7.69
C LEU A 82 4.27 7.94 8.50
N LEU A 83 4.80 9.04 7.96
CA LEU A 83 5.78 9.87 8.67
C LEU A 83 5.20 10.50 9.93
N PHE A 84 3.92 10.90 9.90
CA PHE A 84 3.22 11.35 11.09
C PHE A 84 3.14 10.24 12.14
N ASP A 85 2.78 9.01 11.74
CA ASP A 85 2.70 7.87 12.64
C ASP A 85 4.06 7.50 13.26
N GLU A 86 5.14 7.58 12.48
CA GLU A 86 6.51 7.42 12.97
C GLU A 86 6.86 8.49 14.00
N ALA A 87 6.56 9.77 13.72
CA ALA A 87 6.80 10.87 14.65
C ALA A 87 5.98 10.73 15.95
N LEU A 88 4.72 10.32 15.84
CA LEU A 88 3.84 10.06 16.98
C LEU A 88 4.38 8.92 17.84
N MET A 89 4.91 7.85 17.24
CA MET A 89 5.56 6.77 17.97
C MET A 89 6.84 7.22 18.69
N VAL A 90 7.69 8.03 18.04
CA VAL A 90 8.88 8.58 18.69
C VAL A 90 8.49 9.45 19.88
N PHE A 91 7.49 10.31 19.72
CA PHE A 91 6.96 11.16 20.79
C PHE A 91 6.40 10.34 21.97
N CYS A 92 5.61 9.32 21.69
CA CYS A 92 5.05 8.43 22.71
C CYS A 92 6.14 7.65 23.46
N THR A 93 7.18 7.18 22.77
CA THR A 93 8.31 6.48 23.42
C THR A 93 9.09 7.41 24.36
N GLN A 94 9.24 8.69 24.00
CA GLN A 94 10.01 9.64 24.80
C GLN A 94 9.27 10.12 26.06
N ASN A 95 7.94 10.12 26.02
CA ASN A 95 7.09 10.61 27.11
C ASN A 95 6.35 9.48 27.85
N ASP A 96 6.69 8.21 27.58
CA ASP A 96 6.06 7.02 28.14
C ASP A 96 4.52 7.00 27.98
N PHE A 97 4.01 7.51 26.86
CA PHE A 97 2.59 7.45 26.52
C PHE A 97 2.28 6.22 25.66
N ASP A 98 1.08 5.68 25.86
CA ASP A 98 0.55 4.62 25.02
C ASP A 98 0.19 5.17 23.63
N PHE A 99 0.92 4.71 22.61
CA PHE A 99 0.81 5.15 21.21
C PHE A 99 -0.61 4.97 20.66
N LEU A 100 -1.26 3.86 20.99
CA LEU A 100 -2.58 3.53 20.49
C LEU A 100 -3.67 4.41 21.09
N SER A 101 -3.61 4.62 22.40
CA SER A 101 -4.54 5.52 23.08
C SER A 101 -4.41 6.95 22.54
N LEU A 102 -3.17 7.42 22.29
CA LEU A 102 -2.94 8.75 21.72
C LEU A 102 -3.50 8.88 20.30
N ARG A 103 -3.36 7.83 19.47
CA ARG A 103 -3.92 7.78 18.13
C ARG A 103 -5.45 7.92 18.13
N VAL A 104 -6.15 7.28 19.07
CA VAL A 104 -7.61 7.40 19.20
C VAL A 104 -8.02 8.83 19.56
N TYR A 105 -7.32 9.50 20.48
CA TYR A 105 -7.60 10.91 20.80
C TYR A 105 -7.35 11.84 19.62
N VAL A 106 -6.30 11.59 18.83
CA VAL A 106 -6.04 12.31 17.57
C VAL A 106 -7.20 12.11 16.59
N GLY A 107 -7.71 10.89 16.44
CA GLY A 107 -8.89 10.61 15.60
C GLY A 107 -10.15 11.36 16.06
N ILE A 108 -10.44 11.37 17.37
CA ILE A 108 -11.61 12.11 17.89
C ILE A 108 -11.51 13.61 17.59
N TRP A 109 -10.33 14.21 17.73
CA TRP A 109 -10.14 15.61 17.34
C TRP A 109 -10.23 15.81 15.83
N LEU A 110 -9.77 14.84 15.03
CA LEU A 110 -9.83 14.89 13.58
C LEU A 110 -11.27 15.06 13.07
N ILE A 111 -12.23 14.28 13.61
CA ILE A 111 -13.64 14.42 13.23
C ILE A 111 -14.26 15.75 13.72
N ILE A 112 -13.89 16.22 14.93
CA ILE A 112 -14.38 17.51 15.46
C ILE A 112 -13.89 18.67 14.57
N ILE A 113 -12.60 18.66 14.20
CA ILE A 113 -12.00 19.66 13.32
C ILE A 113 -12.66 19.60 11.93
N ALA A 114 -12.85 18.40 11.37
CA ALA A 114 -13.48 18.23 10.07
C ALA A 114 -14.92 18.76 10.03
N LEU A 115 -15.72 18.48 11.06
CA LEU A 115 -17.09 18.99 11.18
C LEU A 115 -17.11 20.52 11.32
N CYS A 116 -16.21 21.07 12.15
CA CYS A 116 -16.07 22.51 12.33
C CYS A 116 -15.71 23.21 11.01
N VAL A 117 -14.65 22.75 10.35
CA VAL A 117 -14.18 23.33 9.08
C VAL A 117 -15.23 23.17 7.98
N SER A 118 -15.93 22.03 7.91
CA SER A 118 -17.02 21.85 6.95
C SER A 118 -18.23 22.77 7.24
N ALA A 119 -18.54 23.06 8.51
CA ALA A 119 -19.64 23.95 8.88
C ALA A 119 -19.36 25.42 8.53
N PHE A 120 -18.09 25.83 8.58
CA PHE A 120 -17.64 27.18 8.20
C PHE A 120 -17.25 27.33 6.72
N GLU A 121 -17.73 26.43 5.85
CA GLU A 121 -17.41 26.42 4.41
C GLU A 121 -15.90 26.39 4.10
N GLY A 122 -15.10 25.69 4.92
CA GLY A 122 -13.65 25.60 4.73
C GLY A 122 -13.21 25.04 3.38
N SER A 123 -14.08 24.31 2.67
CA SER A 123 -13.77 23.87 1.30
C SER A 123 -13.73 25.03 0.29
N VAL A 124 -14.08 26.26 0.68
CA VAL A 124 -13.84 27.46 -0.16
C VAL A 124 -12.34 27.69 -0.39
N TYR A 125 -11.47 27.32 0.56
CA TYR A 125 -10.01 27.43 0.40
C TYR A 125 -9.48 26.61 -0.78
N VAL A 126 -10.19 25.55 -1.17
CA VAL A 126 -9.87 24.70 -2.33
C VAL A 126 -9.91 25.51 -3.64
N ARG A 127 -10.67 26.61 -3.70
CA ARG A 127 -10.71 27.51 -4.86
C ARG A 127 -9.41 28.30 -5.05
N LEU A 128 -8.56 28.39 -4.02
CA LEU A 128 -7.23 29.01 -4.13
C LEU A 128 -6.24 28.13 -4.90
N LEU A 129 -6.53 26.83 -5.04
CA LEU A 129 -5.70 25.89 -5.79
C LEU A 129 -5.91 26.08 -7.29
N THR A 130 -5.11 26.97 -7.85
CA THR A 130 -5.10 27.26 -9.29
C THR A 130 -4.66 26.06 -10.12
N ARG A 131 -4.95 26.10 -11.43
CA ARG A 131 -4.48 25.11 -12.41
C ARG A 131 -2.97 24.89 -12.34
N PHE A 132 -2.20 25.95 -12.16
CA PHE A 132 -0.74 25.89 -12.04
C PHE A 132 -0.30 25.02 -10.86
N THR A 133 -0.90 25.25 -9.69
CA THR A 133 -0.64 24.47 -8.48
C THR A 133 -0.98 23.00 -8.69
N GLN A 134 -2.15 22.69 -9.29
CA GLN A 134 -2.57 21.32 -9.56
C GLN A 134 -1.63 20.57 -10.52
N GLU A 135 -1.12 21.24 -11.56
CA GLU A 135 -0.17 20.65 -12.50
C GLU A 135 1.19 20.38 -11.85
N ILE A 136 1.69 21.29 -11.00
CA ILE A 136 2.91 21.06 -10.20
C ILE A 136 2.74 19.87 -9.26
N PHE A 137 1.62 19.79 -8.53
CA PHE A 137 1.38 18.67 -7.63
C PHE A 137 1.29 17.34 -8.38
N SER A 138 0.58 17.29 -9.51
CA SER A 138 0.50 16.08 -10.33
C SER A 138 1.87 15.66 -10.87
N ALA A 139 2.71 16.61 -11.29
CA ALA A 139 4.07 16.33 -11.76
C ALA A 139 4.98 15.84 -10.62
N LEU A 140 4.88 16.46 -9.44
CA LEU A 140 5.63 16.08 -8.24
C LEU A 140 5.29 14.66 -7.79
N ILE A 141 4.00 14.33 -7.66
CA ILE A 141 3.55 12.99 -7.27
C ILE A 141 4.05 11.95 -8.29
N THR A 142 3.95 12.24 -9.58
CA THR A 142 4.45 11.35 -10.64
C THR A 142 5.97 11.14 -10.52
N LEU A 143 6.74 12.21 -10.28
CA LEU A 143 8.18 12.13 -10.09
C LEU A 143 8.54 11.29 -8.85
N ILE A 144 7.84 11.50 -7.73
CA ILE A 144 8.05 10.73 -6.49
C ILE A 144 7.83 9.24 -6.75
N TYR A 145 6.73 8.85 -7.42
CA TYR A 145 6.44 7.44 -7.72
C TYR A 145 7.52 6.79 -8.62
N ILE A 146 8.04 7.52 -9.61
CA ILE A 146 9.12 7.03 -10.48
C ILE A 146 10.40 6.82 -9.66
N VAL A 147 10.79 7.80 -8.84
CA VAL A 147 11.99 7.72 -8.00
C VAL A 147 11.86 6.61 -6.95
N GLU A 148 10.70 6.46 -6.31
CA GLU A 148 10.46 5.38 -5.34
C GLU A 148 10.59 4.00 -5.97
N THR A 149 10.04 3.81 -7.18
CA THR A 149 10.16 2.55 -7.92
C THR A 149 11.63 2.23 -8.22
N MET A 150 12.41 3.23 -8.65
CA MET A 150 13.85 3.06 -8.89
C MET A 150 14.62 2.77 -7.59
N MET A 151 14.29 3.43 -6.48
CA MET A 151 14.93 3.17 -5.18
C MET A 151 14.65 1.74 -4.69
N LYS A 152 13.43 1.23 -4.85
CA LYS A 152 13.10 -0.18 -4.54
C LYS A 152 13.92 -1.15 -5.38
N LEU A 153 14.05 -0.87 -6.68
CA LEU A 153 14.88 -1.68 -7.56
C LEU A 153 16.35 -1.69 -7.11
N VAL A 154 16.90 -0.52 -6.75
CA VAL A 154 18.27 -0.40 -6.21
C VAL A 154 18.43 -1.13 -4.87
N SER A 155 17.42 -1.10 -4.00
CA SER A 155 17.44 -1.86 -2.74
C SER A 155 17.60 -3.36 -2.97
N ILE A 156 16.92 -3.93 -3.98
CA ILE A 156 17.08 -5.34 -4.36
C ILE A 156 18.53 -5.65 -4.78
N TYR A 157 19.20 -4.73 -5.49
CA TYR A 157 20.63 -4.87 -5.82
C TYR A 157 21.55 -4.79 -4.61
N GLN A 158 21.18 -4.01 -3.59
CA GLN A 158 21.95 -3.94 -2.34
C GLN A 158 21.78 -5.22 -1.51
N GLN A 159 20.59 -5.81 -1.51
CA GLN A 159 20.31 -7.08 -0.83
C GLN A 159 20.94 -8.29 -1.54
N ASN A 160 20.98 -8.25 -2.88
CA ASN A 160 21.54 -9.30 -3.73
C ASN A 160 22.62 -8.71 -4.67
N PRO A 161 23.83 -8.43 -4.16
CA PRO A 161 24.89 -7.83 -4.96
C PRO A 161 25.36 -8.79 -6.07
N LEU A 162 25.72 -8.20 -7.22
CA LEU A 162 26.31 -8.97 -8.31
C LEU A 162 27.76 -9.28 -7.99
N LEU A 163 28.01 -10.50 -7.52
CA LEU A 163 29.36 -11.01 -7.30
C LEU A 163 29.85 -11.77 -8.53
N ALA A 164 31.16 -11.71 -8.79
CA ALA A 164 31.79 -12.50 -9.85
C ALA A 164 31.82 -14.00 -9.49
N ASP A 165 32.05 -14.30 -8.21
CA ASP A 165 32.03 -15.65 -7.65
C ASP A 165 31.01 -15.74 -6.52
N TYR A 166 30.09 -16.72 -6.62
CA TYR A 166 29.16 -17.05 -5.56
C TYR A 166 29.67 -18.28 -4.82
N ASN A 167 30.15 -18.10 -3.59
CA ASN A 167 30.46 -19.21 -2.70
C ASN A 167 29.16 -19.77 -2.14
N LEU A 168 28.45 -20.57 -2.94
CA LEU A 168 27.33 -21.35 -2.46
C LEU A 168 27.87 -22.35 -1.43
N PRO A 169 27.37 -22.40 -0.18
CA PRO A 169 27.56 -23.59 0.63
C PRO A 169 27.02 -24.78 -0.17
N PRO A 170 27.69 -25.96 -0.13
CA PRO A 170 27.22 -27.14 -0.83
C PRO A 170 25.76 -27.41 -0.43
N PRO A 171 24.93 -27.93 -1.35
CA PRO A 171 23.53 -28.19 -1.06
C PRO A 171 23.45 -29.15 0.13
N THR A 172 23.23 -28.61 1.33
CA THR A 172 22.76 -29.44 2.43
C THR A 172 21.39 -29.87 2.02
N LEU A 173 21.28 -31.15 1.67
CA LEU A 173 20.04 -31.88 1.54
C LEU A 173 19.09 -31.34 2.61
N VAL A 174 18.07 -30.61 2.18
CA VAL A 174 16.93 -30.31 3.03
C VAL A 174 16.40 -31.68 3.44
N ALA A 175 16.69 -32.07 4.68
CA ALA A 175 16.05 -33.22 5.27
C ALA A 175 14.57 -32.91 5.25
N HIS A 176 13.87 -33.55 4.32
CA HIS A 176 12.43 -33.63 4.35
C HIS A 176 12.13 -34.38 5.65
N ASP A 177 11.60 -33.69 6.66
CA ASP A 177 11.00 -34.35 7.83
C ASP A 177 9.82 -35.17 7.29
N GLN A 178 10.10 -36.42 6.95
CA GLN A 178 9.11 -37.46 6.83
C GLN A 178 9.10 -38.18 8.18
N ASP A 179 8.06 -37.89 8.96
CA ASP A 179 7.56 -38.76 10.00
C ASP A 179 7.29 -40.15 9.40
N GLN A 180 8.28 -41.06 9.43
CA GLN A 180 8.03 -42.50 9.32
C GLN A 180 8.98 -43.29 10.22
N ASN A 181 8.39 -43.93 11.23
CA ASN A 181 8.91 -45.08 11.95
C ASN A 181 9.64 -46.04 10.98
N GLY A 182 10.96 -46.18 11.16
CA GLY A 182 11.77 -47.13 10.40
C GLY A 182 13.21 -47.14 10.85
N THR A 183 13.57 -48.12 11.68
CA THR A 183 14.96 -48.46 12.06
C THR A 183 15.79 -48.83 10.83
N HIS A 184 16.99 -48.25 10.60
CA HIS A 184 18.19 -48.93 10.04
C HIS A 184 19.43 -47.99 9.93
N PHE A 185 20.40 -48.25 10.81
CA PHE A 185 21.89 -48.23 10.71
C PHE A 185 22.69 -47.33 9.72
N ASN A 186 23.43 -46.36 10.30
CA ASN A 186 24.87 -45.96 10.19
C ASN A 186 25.69 -46.18 8.88
N MET A 187 26.31 -45.12 8.31
CA MET A 187 27.80 -44.97 8.23
C MET A 187 28.30 -43.59 7.72
N SER A 188 29.39 -43.10 8.36
CA SER A 188 30.33 -42.02 8.00
C SER A 188 29.89 -40.55 8.07
N ALA A 189 29.88 -40.00 9.29
CA ALA A 189 30.01 -38.56 9.53
C ALA A 189 31.50 -38.16 9.55
N THR A 190 31.95 -37.39 8.57
CA THR A 190 33.23 -36.68 8.64
C THR A 190 33.05 -35.45 9.55
N LEU A 191 33.63 -35.56 10.75
CA LEU A 191 33.83 -34.47 11.70
C LEU A 191 34.61 -33.32 11.04
N LEU A 192 33.97 -32.17 10.88
CA LEU A 192 34.68 -30.88 10.81
C LEU A 192 34.26 -30.03 12.01
N ASN A 193 35.30 -29.73 12.79
CA ASN A 193 35.31 -29.12 14.11
C ASN A 193 34.68 -27.71 14.09
N ALA A 194 33.75 -27.48 15.01
CA ALA A 194 33.10 -26.19 15.22
C ALA A 194 34.04 -25.20 15.93
N THR A 195 34.11 -23.97 15.43
CA THR A 195 34.42 -22.79 16.24
C THR A 195 33.36 -21.73 16.00
N THR A 196 32.35 -21.72 16.89
CA THR A 196 31.71 -20.55 17.54
C THR A 196 31.70 -19.23 16.75
N THR A 197 30.55 -18.66 16.39
CA THR A 197 29.65 -17.96 17.32
C THR A 197 28.17 -18.05 16.87
N ALA A 198 27.35 -18.71 17.68
CA ALA A 198 25.90 -18.69 17.54
C ALA A 198 25.33 -17.41 18.19
N SER A 199 24.77 -16.52 17.37
CA SER A 199 23.91 -15.41 17.81
C SER A 199 22.45 -15.86 17.80
N PRO A 200 21.59 -15.32 18.70
CA PRO A 200 20.31 -15.91 19.05
C PRO A 200 19.29 -15.83 17.91
N VAL A 201 18.50 -16.89 17.80
CA VAL A 201 17.41 -17.09 16.84
C VAL A 201 16.29 -16.09 17.12
N GLY A 202 16.13 -15.13 16.20
CA GLY A 202 15.05 -14.16 16.16
C GLY A 202 15.14 -13.35 14.87
N THR A 203 14.04 -13.30 14.11
CA THR A 203 13.86 -12.76 12.75
C THR A 203 14.38 -13.62 11.61
N SER A 204 13.46 -14.03 10.74
CA SER A 204 13.69 -14.65 9.44
C SER A 204 14.52 -13.70 8.55
N LYS A 205 15.85 -13.82 8.61
CA LYS A 205 16.73 -13.22 7.61
C LYS A 205 16.51 -13.97 6.31
N LEU A 206 16.02 -13.26 5.29
CA LEU A 206 16.07 -13.72 3.90
C LEU A 206 17.50 -14.22 3.60
N PRO A 207 17.67 -15.25 2.75
CA PRO A 207 18.98 -15.68 2.32
C PRO A 207 19.69 -14.52 1.59
N THR A 208 20.62 -13.87 2.29
CA THR A 208 21.49 -12.86 1.73
C THR A 208 22.40 -13.52 0.70
N ASN A 209 22.40 -12.99 -0.52
CA ASN A 209 23.31 -13.33 -1.63
C ASN A 209 22.91 -14.50 -2.52
N GLN A 210 21.71 -14.46 -3.12
CA GLN A 210 21.34 -15.39 -4.19
C GLN A 210 21.83 -14.92 -5.57
N PRO A 211 22.51 -15.78 -6.36
CA PRO A 211 22.95 -15.42 -7.70
C PRO A 211 21.78 -15.05 -8.61
N ASN A 212 22.00 -14.10 -9.52
CA ASN A 212 21.11 -13.69 -10.62
C ASN A 212 19.74 -13.12 -10.23
N THR A 213 19.38 -13.08 -8.94
CA THR A 213 18.10 -12.54 -8.45
C THR A 213 17.89 -11.09 -8.89
N ALA A 214 18.86 -10.21 -8.64
CA ALA A 214 18.74 -8.79 -8.96
C ALA A 214 18.53 -8.53 -10.47
N LEU A 215 19.30 -9.22 -11.32
CA LEU A 215 19.14 -9.11 -12.78
C LEU A 215 17.77 -9.60 -13.23
N PHE A 216 17.31 -10.75 -12.71
CA PHE A 216 16.01 -11.29 -13.09
C PHE A 216 14.86 -10.36 -12.65
N CYS A 217 14.93 -9.78 -11.45
CA CYS A 217 13.98 -8.76 -10.99
C CYS A 217 13.95 -7.51 -11.91
N THR A 218 15.10 -7.04 -12.41
CA THR A 218 15.10 -5.94 -13.39
C THR A 218 14.45 -6.31 -14.71
N ILE A 219 14.70 -7.53 -15.21
CA ILE A 219 14.12 -8.02 -16.45
C ILE A 219 12.60 -8.08 -16.30
N LEU A 220 12.09 -8.68 -15.22
CA LEU A 220 10.65 -8.75 -14.94
C LEU A 220 10.03 -7.35 -14.86
N THR A 221 10.67 -6.41 -14.15
CA THR A 221 10.16 -5.04 -13.99
C THR A 221 10.10 -4.30 -15.32
N LEU A 222 11.21 -4.26 -16.07
CA LEU A 222 11.30 -3.52 -17.33
C LEU A 222 10.44 -4.18 -18.41
N ALA A 223 10.42 -5.50 -18.49
CA ALA A 223 9.63 -6.20 -19.49
C ALA A 223 8.12 -6.06 -19.23
N THR A 224 7.68 -6.11 -17.96
CA THR A 224 6.28 -5.84 -17.61
C THR A 224 5.86 -4.42 -18.02
N PHE A 225 6.70 -3.42 -17.74
CA PHE A 225 6.44 -2.03 -18.12
C PHE A 225 6.37 -1.87 -19.65
N VAL A 226 7.35 -2.42 -20.37
CA VAL A 226 7.44 -2.32 -21.83
C VAL A 226 6.25 -2.99 -22.51
N VAL A 227 5.88 -4.21 -22.10
CA VAL A 227 4.71 -4.91 -22.66
C VAL A 227 3.41 -4.17 -22.32
N ALA A 228 3.24 -3.69 -21.10
CA ALA A 228 2.05 -2.91 -20.72
C ALA A 228 1.94 -1.61 -21.53
N TYR A 229 3.05 -0.91 -21.74
CA TYR A 229 3.11 0.29 -22.56
C TYR A 229 2.75 0.01 -24.02
N TYR A 230 3.34 -1.04 -24.62
CA TYR A 230 3.03 -1.41 -26.00
C TYR A 230 1.61 -1.92 -26.19
N LEU A 231 1.05 -2.71 -25.26
CA LEU A 231 -0.36 -3.12 -25.31
C LEU A 231 -1.31 -1.91 -25.24
N LYS A 232 -0.97 -0.90 -24.44
CA LYS A 232 -1.74 0.35 -24.37
C LYS A 232 -1.64 1.16 -25.66
N LEU A 233 -0.47 1.22 -26.30
CA LEU A 233 -0.29 1.86 -27.60
C LEU A 233 -0.97 1.07 -28.73
N PHE A 234 -1.03 -0.25 -28.61
CA PHE A 234 -1.67 -1.15 -29.55
C PHE A 234 -3.15 -0.83 -29.74
N ARG A 235 -3.81 -0.25 -28.73
CA ARG A 235 -5.18 0.26 -28.82
C ARG A 235 -5.41 1.22 -30.00
N ASN A 236 -4.38 1.96 -30.41
CA ASN A 236 -4.43 2.93 -31.51
C ASN A 236 -3.82 2.39 -32.82
N SER A 237 -3.30 1.17 -32.83
CA SER A 237 -2.71 0.53 -34.01
C SER A 237 -3.76 0.25 -35.10
N HIS A 238 -3.28 0.07 -36.34
CA HIS A 238 -4.08 -0.39 -37.47
C HIS A 238 -4.13 -1.94 -37.55
N PHE A 239 -3.31 -2.62 -36.77
CA PHE A 239 -3.29 -4.09 -36.70
C PHE A 239 -4.43 -4.60 -35.79
N LEU A 240 -5.05 -5.74 -36.16
CA LEU A 240 -6.24 -6.35 -35.53
C LEU A 240 -7.59 -5.62 -35.71
N GLY A 241 -8.68 -6.39 -35.62
CA GLY A 241 -10.05 -5.87 -35.68
C GLY A 241 -10.40 -4.93 -34.52
N ARG A 242 -11.38 -4.04 -34.73
CA ARG A 242 -11.76 -2.96 -33.80
C ARG A 242 -12.03 -3.45 -32.37
N ASN A 243 -12.73 -4.57 -32.21
CA ASN A 243 -13.13 -5.09 -30.90
C ASN A 243 -11.93 -5.69 -30.15
N ALA A 244 -11.13 -6.51 -30.83
CA ALA A 244 -9.94 -7.14 -30.23
C ALA A 244 -8.89 -6.11 -29.81
N ARG A 245 -8.66 -5.08 -30.63
CA ARG A 245 -7.71 -4.01 -30.33
C ARG A 245 -8.12 -3.16 -29.13
N ARG A 246 -9.42 -2.88 -28.96
CA ARG A 246 -9.94 -2.19 -27.76
C ARG A 246 -9.74 -3.04 -26.52
N ALA A 247 -10.15 -4.31 -26.57
CA ALA A 247 -9.97 -5.25 -25.47
C ALA A 247 -8.49 -5.41 -25.06
N LEU A 248 -7.57 -5.62 -26.01
CA LEU A 248 -6.13 -5.71 -25.70
C LEU A 248 -5.57 -4.42 -25.09
N GLY A 249 -6.05 -3.26 -25.54
CA GLY A 249 -5.66 -1.97 -25.00
C GLY A 249 -6.10 -1.75 -23.56
N ASP A 250 -7.34 -2.16 -23.24
CA ASP A 250 -7.94 -1.92 -21.93
C ASP A 250 -7.51 -2.98 -20.90
N PHE A 251 -7.30 -4.23 -21.32
CA PHE A 251 -6.72 -5.31 -20.50
C PHE A 251 -5.18 -5.35 -20.53
N GLY A 252 -4.53 -4.37 -21.18
CA GLY A 252 -3.09 -4.40 -21.43
C GLY A 252 -2.25 -4.56 -20.15
N VAL A 253 -2.58 -3.83 -19.08
CA VAL A 253 -1.82 -3.90 -17.82
C VAL A 253 -2.03 -5.24 -17.09
N PRO A 254 -3.28 -5.72 -16.85
CA PRO A 254 -3.51 -7.04 -16.27
C PRO A 254 -2.86 -8.18 -17.06
N ILE A 255 -2.92 -8.14 -18.40
CA ILE A 255 -2.31 -9.15 -19.27
C ILE A 255 -0.79 -9.17 -19.09
N SER A 256 -0.12 -8.00 -19.05
CA SER A 256 1.32 -7.93 -18.80
C SER A 256 1.70 -8.54 -17.45
N ILE A 257 0.95 -8.21 -16.39
CA ILE A 257 1.19 -8.78 -15.06
C ILE A 257 1.06 -10.31 -15.12
N ALA A 258 -0.01 -10.84 -15.71
CA ALA A 258 -0.23 -12.29 -15.82
C ALA A 258 0.88 -13.00 -16.60
N ILE A 259 1.35 -12.41 -17.71
CA ILE A 259 2.44 -12.97 -18.52
C ILE A 259 3.73 -13.05 -17.70
N PHE A 260 4.13 -11.98 -17.01
CA PHE A 260 5.41 -11.99 -16.29
C PHE A 260 5.36 -12.73 -14.95
N VAL A 261 4.18 -12.85 -14.33
CA VAL A 261 3.95 -13.80 -13.22
C VAL A 261 4.10 -15.24 -13.72
N LEU A 262 3.61 -15.55 -14.92
CA LEU A 262 3.80 -16.87 -15.52
C LEU A 262 5.29 -17.12 -15.85
N VAL A 263 6.00 -16.13 -16.39
CA VAL A 263 7.44 -16.24 -16.65
C VAL A 263 8.23 -16.50 -15.35
N ASP A 264 7.92 -15.79 -14.26
CA ASP A 264 8.50 -16.05 -12.94
C ASP A 264 8.21 -17.48 -12.46
N TYR A 265 6.97 -17.96 -12.63
CA TYR A 265 6.59 -19.32 -12.24
C TYR A 265 7.31 -20.41 -13.06
N LEU A 266 7.59 -20.15 -14.33
CA LEU A 266 8.29 -21.09 -15.22
C LEU A 266 9.81 -21.15 -14.98
N VAL A 267 10.40 -20.18 -14.25
CA VAL A 267 11.83 -20.13 -13.92
C VAL A 267 12.04 -20.29 -12.40
N PRO A 268 11.82 -21.49 -11.82
CA PRO A 268 11.91 -21.70 -10.37
C PRO A 268 13.34 -21.67 -9.82
N SER A 269 14.35 -21.63 -10.70
CA SER A 269 15.77 -21.66 -10.32
C SER A 269 16.30 -20.33 -9.77
N VAL A 270 15.55 -19.23 -9.95
CA VAL A 270 15.94 -17.89 -9.50
C VAL A 270 14.93 -17.42 -8.46
N TYR A 271 15.41 -17.02 -7.29
CA TYR A 271 14.56 -16.42 -6.28
C TYR A 271 14.08 -15.04 -6.71
N THR A 272 12.83 -14.74 -6.39
CA THR A 272 12.23 -13.42 -6.57
C THR A 272 11.46 -13.06 -5.30
N GLU A 273 11.52 -11.78 -4.91
CA GLU A 273 10.70 -11.29 -3.81
C GLU A 273 9.23 -11.27 -4.24
N LYS A 274 8.40 -12.00 -3.49
CA LYS A 274 6.96 -12.12 -3.74
C LYS A 274 6.19 -11.34 -2.68
N LEU A 275 4.98 -10.91 -3.03
CA LEU A 275 4.11 -10.20 -2.09
C LEU A 275 3.77 -11.14 -0.92
N VAL A 276 4.27 -10.82 0.27
CA VAL A 276 3.98 -11.57 1.49
C VAL A 276 2.67 -11.05 2.08
N VAL A 277 1.62 -11.85 1.96
CA VAL A 277 0.33 -11.58 2.60
C VAL A 277 0.27 -12.43 3.88
N PRO A 278 -0.10 -11.85 5.03
CA PRO A 278 -0.25 -12.62 6.26
C PRO A 278 -1.29 -13.73 6.07
N ALA A 279 -1.01 -14.94 6.57
CA ALA A 279 -1.88 -16.11 6.41
C ALA A 279 -3.24 -15.96 7.12
N GLY A 280 -3.38 -15.00 8.03
CA GLY A 280 -4.61 -14.71 8.74
C GLY A 280 -4.75 -13.24 9.12
N LEU A 281 -5.99 -12.86 9.44
CA LEU A 281 -6.35 -11.53 9.95
C LEU A 281 -6.24 -11.54 11.48
N SER A 282 -5.01 -11.50 11.99
CA SER A 282 -4.72 -11.32 13.41
C SER A 282 -4.07 -9.96 13.63
N PRO A 283 -4.36 -9.25 14.73
CA PRO A 283 -3.57 -8.08 15.12
C PRO A 283 -2.09 -8.44 15.14
N SER A 284 -1.23 -7.48 14.79
CA SER A 284 0.22 -7.65 14.70
C SER A 284 0.85 -8.10 16.02
N ALA A 285 0.24 -7.75 17.15
CA ALA A 285 0.60 -8.21 18.48
C ALA A 285 -0.60 -8.84 19.21
N PRO A 286 -1.02 -10.08 18.86
CA PRO A 286 -2.26 -10.66 19.35
C PRO A 286 -2.22 -11.02 20.84
N GLN A 287 -1.01 -11.14 21.42
CA GLN A 287 -0.81 -11.37 22.85
C GLN A 287 -0.87 -10.09 23.68
N LEU A 288 -0.62 -8.94 23.05
CA LEU A 288 -0.54 -7.63 23.72
C LEU A 288 -1.80 -6.78 23.50
N ARG A 289 -2.57 -7.04 22.42
CA ARG A 289 -3.73 -6.24 22.05
C ARG A 289 -4.86 -7.01 21.35
N GLY A 290 -6.09 -6.60 21.61
CA GLY A 290 -7.26 -6.91 20.78
C GLY A 290 -7.47 -5.93 19.62
N TRP A 291 -8.56 -6.10 18.86
CA TRP A 291 -8.94 -5.15 17.79
C TRP A 291 -9.43 -3.81 18.34
N TYR A 292 -10.14 -3.83 19.46
CA TYR A 292 -10.63 -2.64 20.12
C TYR A 292 -9.58 -2.06 21.07
N ILE A 293 -9.33 -0.76 20.94
CA ILE A 293 -8.40 -0.02 21.79
C ILE A 293 -9.23 0.76 22.81
N GLY A 294 -9.06 0.44 24.08
CA GLY A 294 -9.71 1.17 25.16
C GLY A 294 -9.11 2.55 25.36
N PHE A 295 -9.88 3.46 25.95
CA PHE A 295 -9.36 4.71 26.49
C PHE A 295 -8.56 4.39 27.76
N ASN A 296 -7.26 4.13 27.62
CA ASN A 296 -6.42 3.93 28.81
C ASN A 296 -6.34 5.24 29.62
N ALA A 297 -6.14 5.08 30.94
CA ALA A 297 -5.99 6.17 31.88
C ALA A 297 -4.68 6.95 31.61
N THR A 298 -4.72 7.82 30.61
CA THR A 298 -3.70 8.84 30.38
C THR A 298 -3.99 10.05 31.27
N SER A 299 -2.98 10.89 31.50
CA SER A 299 -3.17 12.13 32.26
C SER A 299 -4.25 13.00 31.60
N THR A 300 -5.12 13.62 32.40
CA THR A 300 -6.32 14.32 31.94
C THR A 300 -6.06 15.44 30.91
N TRP A 301 -4.83 15.97 30.85
CA TRP A 301 -4.44 17.01 29.90
C TRP A 301 -4.09 16.46 28.50
N VAL A 302 -3.68 15.19 28.39
CA VAL A 302 -3.19 14.58 27.14
C VAL A 302 -4.26 14.61 26.04
N PRO A 303 -5.53 14.23 26.30
CA PRO A 303 -6.58 14.31 25.29
C PRO A 303 -6.75 15.71 24.71
N PHE A 304 -6.60 16.77 25.50
CA PHE A 304 -6.72 18.15 25.01
C PHE A 304 -5.49 18.57 24.20
N ALA A 305 -4.29 18.11 24.57
CA ALA A 305 -3.06 18.38 23.82
C ALA A 305 -3.07 17.73 22.42
N CYS A 306 -3.80 16.62 22.24
CA CYS A 306 -3.94 15.93 20.95
C CYS A 306 -4.58 16.78 19.84
N VAL A 307 -5.19 17.94 20.16
CA VAL A 307 -5.72 18.85 19.14
C VAL A 307 -4.64 19.34 18.17
N VAL A 308 -3.40 19.50 18.65
CA VAL A 308 -2.26 19.97 17.83
C VAL A 308 -1.86 18.94 16.77
N PRO A 309 -1.53 17.67 17.13
CA PRO A 309 -1.26 16.65 16.12
C PRO A 309 -2.48 16.35 15.24
N ALA A 310 -3.70 16.40 15.77
CA ALA A 310 -4.91 16.22 14.97
C ALA A 310 -5.09 17.30 13.91
N LEU A 311 -4.78 18.57 14.23
CA LEU A 311 -4.81 19.66 13.26
C LEU A 311 -3.78 19.45 12.15
N LEU A 312 -2.59 18.93 12.47
CA LEU A 312 -1.57 18.59 11.48
C LEU A 312 -2.07 17.47 10.55
N VAL A 313 -2.60 16.39 11.10
CA VAL A 313 -3.18 15.28 10.30
C VAL A 313 -4.35 15.77 9.45
N TYR A 314 -5.21 16.62 10.00
CA TYR A 314 -6.32 17.21 9.26
C TYR A 314 -5.83 18.00 8.04
N ILE A 315 -4.81 18.85 8.21
CA ILE A 315 -4.24 19.63 7.09
C ILE A 315 -3.65 18.69 6.03
N LEU A 316 -2.95 17.63 6.42
CA LEU A 316 -2.40 16.65 5.47
C LEU A 316 -3.52 15.96 4.67
N ILE A 317 -4.52 15.41 5.36
CA ILE A 317 -5.66 14.73 4.73
C ILE A 317 -6.44 15.72 3.85
N PHE A 318 -6.69 16.94 4.32
CA PHE A 318 -7.38 17.97 3.57
C PHE A 318 -6.63 18.34 2.28
N MET A 319 -5.33 18.56 2.35
CA MET A 319 -4.53 18.89 1.17
C MET A 319 -4.48 17.73 0.16
N GLU A 320 -4.22 16.51 0.60
CA GLU A 320 -4.14 15.35 -0.29
C GLU A 320 -5.48 15.01 -0.96
N SER A 321 -6.57 15.00 -0.19
CA SER A 321 -7.91 14.65 -0.69
C SER A 321 -8.45 15.72 -1.65
N GLN A 322 -8.37 17.00 -1.29
CA GLN A 322 -8.92 18.09 -2.09
C GLN A 322 -8.13 18.31 -3.39
N ILE A 323 -6.80 18.21 -3.35
CA ILE A 323 -5.98 18.27 -4.57
C ILE A 323 -6.33 17.11 -5.50
N SER A 324 -6.48 15.90 -4.95
CA SER A 324 -6.84 14.70 -5.74
C SER A 324 -8.22 14.83 -6.36
N GLU A 325 -9.22 15.30 -5.61
CA GLU A 325 -10.58 15.52 -6.11
C GLU A 325 -10.60 16.58 -7.23
N LEU A 326 -9.86 17.69 -7.06
CA LEU A 326 -9.72 18.72 -8.10
C LEU A 326 -9.03 18.23 -9.37
N ILE A 327 -8.01 17.38 -9.25
CA ILE A 327 -7.30 16.81 -10.41
C ILE A 327 -8.23 15.89 -11.21
N VAL A 328 -9.09 15.14 -10.52
CA VAL A 328 -10.09 14.26 -11.16
C VAL A 328 -11.21 15.10 -11.79
N ASP A 329 -11.71 16.11 -11.10
CA ASP A 329 -12.84 16.96 -11.53
C ASP A 329 -12.46 18.05 -12.55
N LYS A 330 -11.29 17.92 -13.19
CA LYS A 330 -10.88 18.86 -14.26
C LYS A 330 -11.92 18.85 -15.39
N PRO A 331 -12.33 20.03 -15.90
CA PRO A 331 -13.36 20.12 -16.95
C PRO A 331 -12.96 19.41 -18.24
N GLU A 332 -11.66 19.29 -18.51
CA GLU A 332 -11.07 18.57 -19.65
C GLU A 332 -11.38 17.06 -19.63
N ARG A 333 -11.73 16.49 -18.46
CA ARG A 333 -12.11 15.07 -18.32
C ARG A 333 -13.56 14.80 -18.70
N GLY A 334 -14.38 15.83 -18.88
CA GLY A 334 -15.77 15.69 -19.33
C GLY A 334 -16.68 14.96 -18.33
N LEU A 335 -16.38 15.03 -17.02
CA LEU A 335 -17.22 14.47 -15.97
C LEU A 335 -18.59 15.17 -15.95
N LYS A 336 -19.66 14.38 -16.08
CA LYS A 336 -21.04 14.88 -16.18
C LYS A 336 -21.75 14.97 -14.83
N LYS A 337 -21.32 14.18 -13.85
CA LYS A 337 -21.94 14.06 -12.53
C LYS A 337 -21.06 14.82 -11.52
N GLY A 338 -21.63 15.82 -10.84
CA GLY A 338 -20.87 16.69 -9.93
C GLY A 338 -20.35 16.00 -8.67
N SER A 339 -19.27 16.55 -8.15
CA SER A 339 -18.52 16.15 -6.94
C SER A 339 -19.03 16.87 -5.67
N GLY A 340 -18.47 16.56 -4.50
CA GLY A 340 -18.99 17.00 -3.20
C GLY A 340 -17.93 17.14 -2.12
N LEU A 341 -16.99 18.07 -2.34
CA LEU A 341 -15.82 18.36 -1.51
C LEU A 341 -16.06 18.41 0.02
N HIS A 342 -17.20 18.97 0.47
CA HIS A 342 -17.50 19.14 1.90
C HIS A 342 -17.86 17.82 2.59
N TRP A 343 -18.64 16.97 1.92
CA TRP A 343 -19.08 15.72 2.50
C TRP A 343 -17.94 14.70 2.52
N ASP A 344 -17.15 14.66 1.44
CA ASP A 344 -16.11 13.67 1.25
C ASP A 344 -14.99 13.81 2.30
N ILE A 345 -14.63 15.05 2.69
CA ILE A 345 -13.64 15.28 3.77
C ILE A 345 -14.17 14.84 5.14
N VAL A 346 -15.44 15.12 5.46
CA VAL A 346 -16.04 14.72 6.73
C VAL A 346 -16.14 13.20 6.82
N LEU A 347 -16.59 12.56 5.74
CA LEU A 347 -16.67 11.11 5.65
C LEU A 347 -15.29 10.46 5.79
N LEU A 348 -14.26 11.01 5.13
CA LEU A 348 -12.89 10.52 5.23
C LEU A 348 -12.34 10.64 6.66
N CYS A 349 -12.56 11.76 7.33
CA CYS A 349 -12.11 11.96 8.71
C CYS A 349 -12.87 11.06 9.70
N LEU A 350 -14.17 10.83 9.47
CA LEU A 350 -14.96 9.88 10.26
C LEU A 350 -14.44 8.45 10.10
N LEU A 351 -14.15 8.03 8.88
CA LEU A 351 -13.60 6.71 8.60
C LEU A 351 -12.19 6.54 9.17
N ASN A 352 -11.36 7.58 9.09
CA ASN A 352 -10.04 7.59 9.72
C ASN A 352 -10.12 7.48 11.26
N THR A 353 -11.14 8.08 11.88
CA THR A 353 -11.37 7.96 13.34
C THR A 353 -11.79 6.56 13.75
N PHE A 354 -12.50 5.85 12.87
CA PHE A 354 -12.97 4.49 13.12
C PHE A 354 -11.85 3.45 12.95
N CYS A 355 -10.89 3.70 12.06
CA CYS A 355 -9.73 2.85 11.82
C CYS A 355 -8.58 3.14 12.79
#